data_AF-A0A515A6U5-F1
#
_entry.id   AF-A0A515A6U5-F1
#
_cell.length_a   1.000
_cell.length_b   1.000
_cell.length_c   1.000
_cell.angle_alpha   90.00
_cell.angle_beta   90.00
_cell.angle_gamma   90.00
#
_symmetry.space_group_name_H-M   'P 1'
#
loop_
_entity.id
_entity.type
_entity.pdbx_description
1 polymer ?
#
loop_
_entity_poly.entity_id
_entity_poly.type
_entity_poly.pdbx_seq_one_letter_code
_entity_poly.pdbx_strand_id
1 'polypeptide(L)'
;MAHHRLKATLSNIIGLWFGADTPIRHYKITSNPELWEACQRVSKVFTAPSGTLSMDRFTKSDQVAFARAVQQKLYQPATAQRAYYYCRQLEAA
;
A
#
# COMPACT_ATOMS: atom_id res chain seq x y z
N MET A 1 13.91 -18.50 12.53
CA MET A 1 14.36 -17.40 11.66
C MET A 1 13.58 -16.16 12.05
N ALA A 2 14.23 -15.09 12.53
CA ALA A 2 13.53 -13.85 12.86
C ALA A 2 13.00 -13.22 11.57
N HIS A 3 11.68 -13.17 11.40
CA HIS A 3 11.07 -12.51 10.25
C HIS A 3 11.42 -11.02 10.28
N HIS A 4 12.10 -10.53 9.25
CA HIS A 4 12.41 -9.11 9.15
C HIS A 4 11.11 -8.34 8.84
N ARG A 5 10.43 -7.87 9.90
CA ARG A 5 9.22 -7.06 9.80
C ARG A 5 9.57 -5.60 9.46
N LEU A 6 9.28 -5.20 8.23
CA LEU A 6 9.40 -3.83 7.77
C LEU A 6 8.31 -2.97 8.39
N LYS A 7 8.72 -1.84 8.98
CA LYS A 7 7.77 -0.74 9.25
C LYS A 7 7.28 -0.21 7.91
N ALA A 8 5.98 0.05 7.77
CA ALA A 8 5.38 0.60 6.56
C ALA A 8 5.69 2.12 6.41
N THR A 9 6.97 2.48 6.37
CA THR A 9 7.43 3.83 6.05
C THR A 9 7.41 4.04 4.53
N LEU A 10 7.36 5.29 4.08
CA LEU A 10 7.37 5.61 2.64
C LEU A 10 8.57 4.98 1.93
N SER A 11 9.78 5.13 2.49
CA SER A 11 11.00 4.58 1.89
C SER A 11 10.97 3.05 1.80
N ASN A 12 10.43 2.36 2.81
CA ASN A 12 10.33 0.90 2.78
C ASN A 12 9.30 0.43 1.75
N ILE A 13 8.16 1.12 1.64
CA ILE A 13 7.14 0.81 0.62
C ILE A 13 7.71 1.04 -0.78
N ILE A 14 8.35 2.19 -1.01
CA ILE A 14 8.95 2.54 -2.30
C ILE A 14 10.01 1.50 -2.68
N GLY A 15 10.93 1.20 -1.76
CA GLY A 15 11.99 0.23 -2.01
C GLY A 15 11.50 -1.20 -2.17
N LEU A 16 10.39 -1.57 -1.53
CA LEU A 16 9.78 -2.90 -1.71
C LEU A 16 9.06 -3.01 -3.06
N TRP A 17 8.30 -1.98 -3.43
CA TRP A 17 7.43 -2.03 -4.61
C TRP A 17 8.17 -1.70 -5.91
N PHE A 18 8.89 -0.57 -5.94
CA PHE A 18 9.61 -0.05 -7.11
C PHE A 18 11.10 -0.45 -7.15
N GLY A 19 11.58 -1.18 -6.13
CA GLY A 19 12.96 -1.65 -6.09
C GLY A 19 13.26 -2.70 -7.17
N ALA A 20 14.53 -2.78 -7.57
CA ALA A 20 15.01 -3.78 -8.51
C ALA A 20 14.73 -5.21 -8.05
N ASP A 21 14.53 -6.11 -9.01
CA ASP A 21 14.28 -7.51 -8.72
C ASP A 21 15.56 -8.20 -8.23
N THR A 22 15.64 -8.42 -6.93
CA THR A 22 16.84 -8.93 -6.25
C THR A 22 16.45 -9.97 -5.22
N PRO A 23 17.32 -10.93 -4.88
CA PRO A 23 17.06 -11.90 -3.81
C PRO A 23 16.70 -11.25 -2.48
N ILE A 24 17.30 -10.08 -2.18
CA ILE A 24 17.00 -9.30 -0.97
C ILE A 24 15.56 -8.77 -1.00
N ARG A 25 15.08 -8.30 -2.17
CA ARG A 25 13.69 -7.85 -2.34
C ARG A 25 12.71 -9.02 -2.19
N HIS A 26 13.01 -10.18 -2.79
CA HIS A 26 12.21 -11.40 -2.62
C HIS A 26 12.12 -11.82 -1.14
N TYR A 27 13.24 -11.81 -0.42
CA TYR A 27 13.25 -12.08 1.01
C TYR A 27 12.35 -11.10 1.81
N LYS A 28 12.40 -9.80 1.48
CA LYS A 28 11.54 -8.79 2.08
C LYS A 28 10.05 -9.02 1.78
N ILE A 29 9.71 -9.43 0.55
CA ILE A 29 8.34 -9.78 0.17
C ILE A 29 7.85 -10.97 1.00
N THR A 30 8.60 -12.07 1.02
CA THR A 30 8.24 -13.29 1.75
C THR A 30 8.12 -13.05 3.26
N SER A 31 8.93 -12.15 3.81
CA SER A 31 8.90 -11.80 5.24
C SER A 31 7.80 -10.79 5.62
N ASN A 32 7.19 -10.11 4.64
CA ASN A 32 6.22 -9.03 4.86
C ASN A 32 4.99 -9.15 3.94
N PRO A 33 4.25 -10.28 4.00
CA PRO A 33 3.12 -10.54 3.10
C PRO A 33 2.02 -9.47 3.20
N GLU A 34 1.67 -9.00 4.40
CA GLU A 34 0.64 -7.97 4.59
C GLU A 34 0.96 -6.65 3.89
N LEU A 35 2.23 -6.23 3.94
CA LEU A 35 2.71 -5.02 3.27
C LEU A 35 2.69 -5.20 1.75
N TRP A 36 3.11 -6.37 1.27
CA TRP A 36 3.07 -6.70 -0.15
C TRP A 36 1.65 -6.72 -0.71
N GLU A 37 0.72 -7.38 -0.02
CA GLU A 37 -0.69 -7.40 -0.40
C GLU A 37 -1.31 -6.01 -0.42
N ALA A 38 -0.96 -5.15 0.54
CA ALA A 38 -1.44 -3.76 0.54
C ALA A 38 -0.96 -2.99 -0.70
N CYS A 39 0.30 -3.16 -1.10
CA CYS A 39 0.81 -2.59 -2.34
C CYS A 39 0.05 -3.14 -3.56
N GLN A 40 -0.18 -4.45 -3.65
CA GLN A 40 -0.96 -5.06 -4.73
C GLN A 40 -2.41 -4.57 -4.79
N ARG A 41 -3.05 -4.33 -3.64
CA ARG A 41 -4.41 -3.78 -3.59
C ARG A 41 -4.43 -2.34 -4.08
N VAL A 42 -3.47 -1.53 -3.67
CA VAL A 42 -3.37 -0.13 -4.09
C VAL A 42 -3.04 -0.03 -5.58
N SER A 43 -2.15 -0.86 -6.11
CA SER A 43 -1.75 -0.80 -7.53
C SER A 43 -2.90 -1.00 -8.52
N LYS A 44 -3.96 -1.71 -8.12
CA LYS A 44 -5.14 -1.94 -8.96
C LYS A 44 -6.02 -0.69 -9.12
N VAL A 45 -6.00 0.22 -8.15
CA VAL A 45 -6.92 1.37 -8.08
C VAL A 45 -6.18 2.72 -8.06
N PHE A 46 -4.85 2.69 -7.96
CA PHE A 46 -4.04 3.89 -7.86
C PHE A 46 -3.99 4.63 -9.20
N THR A 47 -4.29 5.92 -9.15
CA THR A 47 -4.09 6.84 -10.27
C THR A 47 -2.93 7.76 -9.92
N ALA A 48 -1.89 7.76 -10.75
CA ALA A 48 -0.72 8.60 -10.53
C ALA A 48 -1.09 10.09 -10.67
N PRO A 49 -0.61 10.98 -9.78
CA PRO A 49 -0.78 12.43 -9.91
C PRO A 49 -0.28 12.99 -11.24
N SER A 50 0.75 12.39 -11.83
CA SER A 50 1.26 12.77 -13.15
C SER A 50 0.36 12.36 -14.33
N GLY A 51 -0.70 11.59 -14.09
CA GLY A 51 -1.53 10.98 -15.14
C GLY A 51 -0.90 9.75 -15.79
N THR A 52 0.30 9.34 -15.36
CA THR A 52 0.99 8.18 -15.89
C THR A 52 0.31 6.88 -15.49
N LEU A 53 0.07 5.99 -16.46
CA LEU A 53 -0.53 4.67 -16.21
C LEU A 53 0.51 3.54 -16.03
N SER A 54 1.73 3.74 -16.52
CA SER A 54 2.81 2.75 -16.42
C SER A 54 3.68 3.02 -15.20
N MET A 55 3.82 2.01 -14.32
CA MET A 55 4.67 2.09 -13.14
C MET A 55 6.14 2.43 -13.47
N ASP A 56 6.65 1.96 -14.61
CA ASP A 56 8.03 2.23 -15.05
C ASP A 56 8.29 3.71 -15.33
N ARG A 57 7.22 4.49 -15.53
CA ARG A 57 7.26 5.93 -15.80
C ARG A 57 6.86 6.77 -14.59
N PHE A 58 6.66 6.17 -13.42
CA PHE A 58 6.29 6.91 -12.21
C PHE A 58 7.43 7.83 -11.78
N THR A 59 7.10 9.11 -11.65
CA THR A 59 8.00 10.11 -11.08
C THR A 59 8.21 9.85 -9.59
N LYS A 60 9.20 10.51 -8.98
CA LYS A 60 9.38 10.47 -7.51
C LYS A 60 8.10 10.89 -6.77
N SER A 61 7.36 11.86 -7.30
CA SER A 61 6.08 12.31 -6.74
C SER A 61 5.04 11.19 -6.75
N ASP A 62 4.93 10.48 -7.88
CA ASP A 62 3.98 9.36 -8.04
C ASP A 62 4.32 8.20 -7.08
N GLN A 63 5.60 7.87 -6.93
CA GLN A 63 6.05 6.83 -6.00
C GLN A 63 5.73 7.20 -4.53
N VAL A 64 5.90 8.46 -4.16
CA VAL A 64 5.54 8.95 -2.81
C VAL A 64 4.03 8.92 -2.62
N ALA A 65 3.24 9.35 -3.61
CA ALA A 65 1.79 9.31 -3.57
C ALA A 65 1.27 7.87 -3.44
N PHE A 66 1.85 6.94 -4.20
CA PHE A 66 1.56 5.51 -4.09
C PHE A 66 1.85 4.99 -2.68
N ALA A 67 3.03 5.29 -2.14
CA ALA A 67 3.41 4.84 -0.80
C ALA A 67 2.50 5.42 0.30
N ARG A 68 2.04 6.67 0.17
CA ARG A 68 1.03 7.25 1.06
C ARG A 68 -0.30 6.52 0.97
N ALA A 69 -0.76 6.17 -0.24
CA ALA A 69 -1.99 5.40 -0.42
C ALA A 69 -1.91 4.01 0.23
N VAL A 70 -0.73 3.35 0.14
CA VAL A 70 -0.46 2.08 0.84
C VAL A 70 -0.49 2.26 2.36
N GLN A 71 0.18 3.29 2.88
CA GLN A 71 0.13 3.60 4.32
C GLN A 71 -1.31 3.82 4.79
N GLN A 72 -2.11 4.59 4.05
CA GLN A 72 -3.51 4.82 4.40
C GLN A 72 -4.30 3.50 4.42
N LYS A 73 -4.06 2.57 3.49
CA LYS A 73 -4.73 1.27 3.50
C LYS A 73 -4.32 0.37 4.66
N LEU A 74 -3.08 0.47 5.13
CA LEU A 74 -2.59 -0.32 6.27
C LEU A 74 -2.98 0.28 7.62
N TYR A 75 -2.97 1.62 7.73
CA TYR A 75 -3.23 2.35 8.96
C TYR A 75 -4.67 2.84 9.10
N GLN A 76 -5.52 2.74 8.08
CA GLN A 76 -6.96 2.95 8.26
C GLN A 76 -7.49 1.82 9.14
N PRO A 77 -7.92 2.12 10.38
CA PRO A 77 -8.57 1.14 11.20
C PRO A 77 -9.93 0.80 10.58
N ALA A 78 -10.32 -0.47 10.62
CA ALA A 78 -11.62 -0.97 10.16
C ALA A 78 -12.84 -0.25 10.78
N THR A 79 -12.63 0.66 11.74
CA THR A 79 -13.64 1.52 12.35
C THR A 79 -14.32 2.48 11.40
N ALA A 80 -13.65 3.01 10.36
CA ALA A 80 -14.32 3.90 9.39
C ALA A 80 -15.37 3.14 8.55
N GLN A 81 -15.07 1.89 8.16
CA GLN A 81 -16.03 1.02 7.49
C GLN A 81 -17.15 0.58 8.42
N ARG A 82 -16.85 0.21 9.66
CA ARG A 82 -17.88 -0.13 10.67
C ARG A 82 -18.81 1.05 10.98
N ALA A 83 -18.29 2.26 11.11
CA ALA A 83 -19.10 3.46 11.34
C ALA A 83 -20.04 3.75 10.17
N TYR A 84 -19.56 3.59 8.92
CA TYR A 84 -20.40 3.72 7.73
C TYR A 84 -21.55 2.70 7.69
N TYR A 85 -21.28 1.43 8.03
CA TYR A 85 -22.31 0.39 8.05
C TYR A 85 -23.31 0.57 9.20
N TYR A 86 -22.88 1.06 10.38
CA TYR A 86 -23.79 1.36 11.49
C TYR A 86 -24.73 2.54 11.18
N CYS A 87 -24.22 3.63 10.59
CA CYS A 87 -25.09 4.76 10.22
C CYS A 87 -26.16 4.37 9.18
N ARG A 88 -25.78 3.60 8.15
CA ARG A 88 -26.73 3.17 7.11
C ARG A 88 -27.84 2.26 7.66
N GLN A 89 -27.57 1.44 8.68
CA GLN A 89 -28.60 0.58 9.28
C GLN A 89 -29.59 1.36 10.18
N LEU A 90 -29.22 2.53 10.69
CA LEU A 90 -30.12 3.38 11.49
C LEU A 90 -31.02 4.28 10.64
N GLU A 91 -30.63 4.58 9.39
CA GLU A 91 -31.46 5.35 8.44
C GLU A 91 -32.54 4.49 7.75
N ALA A 92 -32.47 3.17 7.88
CA ALA A 92 -33.36 2.21 7.22
C ALA A 92 -34.38 1.55 8.18
N ALA A 93 -34.49 2.03 9.42
CA ALA A 93 -35.44 1.58 10.44
C ALA A 93 -36.42 2.71 10.78
#